data_AF-A0A520BUI0-F1
#
_entry.id   AF-A0A520BUI0-F1
#
_cell.length_a   1.000
_cell.length_b   1.000
_cell.length_c   1.000
_cell.angle_alpha   90.00
_cell.angle_beta   90.00
_cell.angle_gamma   90.00
#
_symmetry.space_group_name_H-M   'P 1'
#
loop_
_entity.id
_entity.type
_entity.pdbx_description
1 polymer ?
#
loop_
_entity_poly.entity_id
_entity_poly.type
_entity_poly.pdbx_seq_one_letter_code
_entity_poly.pdbx_strand_id
1 'polypeptide(L)'
;MDIKDYISSGIIEAYVMGLASEEEISILDCVRKNNPAVQQAIIDAQETLEEFATREAIAPPPAIKSAIWAKISNDNQEQPVIKEEQLTALQEAEPITAPLYPTQSIDNNRATLKWFAIAASILLVASIGLNLYLNSNQNNVKAQLAVLTESQKSTDLAYQNLKSKWDMANNPAMKTIPLLGVEKHPDMKAMVYMENSSNAVYLT
;
A
#
# COMPACT_ATOMS: atom_id res chain seq x y z
N MET A 1 -26.33 26.07 -3.36
CA MET A 1 -25.48 25.28 -2.45
C MET A 1 -25.14 26.19 -1.28
N ASP A 2 -25.20 25.68 -0.05
CA ASP A 2 -24.75 26.45 1.12
C ASP A 2 -23.23 26.64 1.04
N ILE A 3 -22.74 27.81 1.46
CA ILE A 3 -21.31 28.14 1.41
C ILE A 3 -20.53 27.23 2.37
N LYS A 4 -21.13 26.83 3.51
CA LYS A 4 -20.52 25.91 4.46
C LYS A 4 -20.34 24.52 3.87
N ASP A 5 -21.35 24.03 3.15
CA ASP A 5 -21.28 22.75 2.45
C ASP A 5 -20.21 22.79 1.34
N TYR A 6 -20.11 23.92 0.64
CA TYR A 6 -19.08 24.13 -0.38
C TYR A 6 -17.67 24.13 0.21
N ILE A 7 -17.44 24.84 1.33
CA ILE A 7 -16.16 24.82 2.05
C ILE A 7 -15.82 23.41 2.53
N SER A 8 -16.81 22.64 2.99
CA SER A 8 -16.63 21.28 3.50
C SER A 8 -16.58 20.20 2.42
N SER A 9 -16.67 20.56 1.14
CA SER A 9 -16.75 19.61 0.02
C SER A 9 -15.41 18.99 -0.37
N GLY A 10 -14.29 19.50 0.14
CA GLY A 10 -12.94 19.07 -0.24
C GLY A 10 -12.32 19.83 -1.42
N ILE A 11 -13.08 20.74 -2.04
CA ILE A 11 -12.60 21.47 -3.23
C ILE A 11 -11.46 22.45 -2.91
N ILE A 12 -11.46 23.03 -1.72
CA ILE A 12 -10.45 24.00 -1.30
C ILE A 12 -9.11 23.30 -1.10
N GLU A 13 -9.12 22.14 -0.46
CA GLU A 13 -7.95 21.29 -0.26
C GLU A 13 -7.40 20.81 -1.60
N ALA A 14 -8.26 20.33 -2.49
CA ALA A 14 -7.87 19.94 -3.85
C ALA A 14 -7.24 21.11 -4.63
N TYR A 15 -7.79 22.32 -4.49
CA TYR A 15 -7.24 23.52 -5.11
C TYR A 15 -5.86 23.88 -4.56
N VAL A 16 -5.70 23.95 -3.24
CA VAL A 16 -4.44 24.31 -2.57
C VAL A 16 -3.34 23.29 -2.87
N MET A 17 -3.69 22.00 -3.01
CA MET A 17 -2.76 20.93 -3.39
C MET A 17 -2.46 20.87 -4.90
N GLY A 18 -3.14 21.67 -5.73
CA GLY A 18 -2.97 21.67 -7.19
C GLY A 18 -3.57 20.44 -7.89
N LEU A 19 -4.59 19.82 -7.29
CA LEU A 19 -5.29 18.64 -7.81
C LEU A 19 -6.65 18.96 -8.45
N ALA A 20 -7.18 20.17 -8.22
CA ALA A 20 -8.46 20.61 -8.80
C ALA A 20 -8.37 20.76 -10.32
N SER A 21 -9.46 20.44 -11.03
CA SER A 21 -9.55 20.62 -12.47
C SER A 21 -9.66 22.10 -12.87
N GLU A 22 -9.39 22.43 -14.14
CA GLU A 22 -9.50 23.82 -14.63
C GLU A 22 -10.94 24.35 -14.51
N GLU A 23 -11.94 23.49 -14.74
CA GLU A 23 -13.35 23.82 -14.56
C GLU A 23 -13.68 24.13 -13.09
N GLU A 24 -13.18 23.32 -12.16
CA GLU A 24 -13.37 23.51 -10.73
C GLU A 24 -12.70 24.79 -10.23
N ILE A 25 -11.50 25.10 -10.72
CA ILE A 25 -10.78 26.33 -10.41
C ILE A 25 -11.58 27.56 -10.87
N SER A 26 -12.12 27.53 -12.09
CA SER A 26 -12.95 28.61 -12.63
C SER A 26 -14.22 28.85 -11.79
N ILE A 27 -14.85 27.76 -11.33
CA ILE A 27 -16.00 27.85 -10.42
C ILE A 27 -15.58 28.42 -9.07
N LEU A 28 -14.48 27.93 -8.49
CA LEU A 28 -13.95 28.40 -7.21
C LEU A 28 -13.62 29.91 -7.28
N ASP A 29 -13.02 30.37 -8.36
CA ASP A 29 -12.74 31.79 -8.61
C ASP A 29 -14.01 32.64 -8.63
N CYS A 30 -15.07 32.14 -9.25
CA CYS A 30 -16.36 32.81 -9.26
C CYS A 30 -16.98 32.86 -7.85
N VAL A 31 -16.93 31.76 -7.10
CA VAL A 31 -17.49 31.66 -5.75
C VAL A 31 -16.73 32.57 -4.77
N ARG A 32 -15.40 32.56 -4.83
CA ARG A 32 -14.50 33.39 -4.02
C ARG A 32 -14.75 34.88 -4.19
N LYS A 33 -14.98 35.35 -5.43
CA LYS A 33 -15.25 36.77 -5.70
C LYS A 33 -16.48 37.29 -4.95
N ASN A 34 -17.45 36.42 -4.71
CA ASN A 34 -18.73 36.77 -4.09
C ASN A 34 -18.80 36.41 -2.60
N ASN A 35 -17.87 35.59 -2.08
CA ASN A 35 -17.91 35.08 -0.71
C ASN A 35 -16.51 35.15 -0.05
N PRO A 36 -16.26 36.14 0.83
CA PRO A 36 -14.97 36.27 1.50
C PRO A 36 -14.64 35.09 2.43
N ALA A 37 -15.67 34.38 2.94
CA ALA A 37 -15.49 33.17 3.74
C ALA A 37 -14.74 32.05 2.99
N VAL A 38 -14.94 31.95 1.68
CA VAL A 38 -14.24 30.96 0.83
C VAL A 38 -12.78 31.37 0.65
N GLN A 39 -12.50 32.66 0.48
CA GLN A 39 -11.12 33.16 0.43
C GLN A 39 -10.39 32.92 1.76
N GLN A 40 -11.06 33.10 2.91
CA GLN A 40 -10.47 32.80 4.21
C GLN A 40 -10.14 31.30 4.34
N ALA A 41 -11.08 30.42 3.97
CA ALA A 41 -10.85 28.99 4.01
C ALA A 41 -9.69 28.53 3.09
N ILE A 42 -9.48 29.20 1.94
CA ILE A 42 -8.30 28.96 1.09
C ILE A 42 -7.01 29.33 1.84
N ILE A 43 -6.97 30.49 2.50
CA ILE A 43 -5.79 30.94 3.26
C ILE A 43 -5.50 29.96 4.41
N ASP A 44 -6.52 29.56 5.17
CA ASP A 44 -6.37 28.63 6.29
C ASP A 44 -5.81 27.27 5.81
N ALA A 45 -6.27 26.79 4.66
CA ALA A 45 -5.75 25.57 4.03
C ALA A 45 -4.30 25.75 3.51
N GLN A 46 -3.95 26.92 2.99
CA GLN A 46 -2.58 27.25 2.58
C GLN A 46 -1.61 27.27 3.76
N GLU A 47 -1.99 27.90 4.88
CA GLU A 47 -1.19 27.95 6.11
C GLU A 47 -0.98 26.54 6.68
N THR A 48 -2.03 25.71 6.67
CA THR A 48 -1.94 24.31 7.10
C THR A 48 -0.95 23.52 6.23
N LEU A 49 -0.97 23.74 4.91
CA LEU A 49 -0.03 23.10 3.99
C LEU A 49 1.40 23.62 4.19
N GLU A 50 1.58 24.92 4.45
CA GLU A 50 2.87 25.53 4.75
C GLU A 50 3.48 24.97 6.04
N GLU A 51 2.70 24.84 7.11
CA GLU A 51 3.14 24.25 8.36
C GLU A 51 3.59 22.79 8.15
N PHE A 52 2.79 22.02 7.42
CA PHE A 52 3.15 20.65 7.07
C PHE A 52 4.46 20.58 6.27
N ALA A 53 4.59 21.40 5.22
CA ALA A 53 5.78 21.44 4.37
C ALA A 53 7.03 21.89 5.14
N THR A 54 6.87 22.83 6.07
CA THR A 54 7.98 23.32 6.91
C THR A 54 8.45 22.24 7.88
N ARG A 55 7.51 21.51 8.50
CA ARG A 55 7.83 20.44 9.44
C ARG A 55 8.55 19.26 8.76
N GLU A 56 8.17 18.96 7.52
CA GLU A 56 8.75 17.87 6.72
C GLU A 56 9.87 18.35 5.78
N ALA A 57 10.43 19.54 6.02
CA ALA A 57 11.43 20.13 5.14
C ALA A 57 12.77 19.38 5.17
N ILE A 58 13.33 19.11 3.99
CA ILE A 58 14.66 18.53 3.81
C ILE A 58 15.61 19.63 3.29
N ALA A 59 16.80 19.72 3.88
CA ALA A 59 17.80 20.70 3.50
C ALA A 59 18.21 20.55 2.01
N PRO A 60 18.03 21.59 1.17
CA PRO A 60 18.42 21.53 -0.23
C PRO A 60 19.95 21.62 -0.39
N PRO A 61 20.51 21.14 -1.53
CA PRO A 61 21.93 21.29 -1.81
C PRO A 61 22.37 22.77 -1.85
N PRO A 62 23.54 23.12 -1.27
CA PRO A 62 23.95 24.52 -1.09
C PRO A 62 24.15 25.27 -2.42
N ALA A 63 24.49 24.55 -3.50
CA ALA A 63 24.69 25.12 -4.83
C ALA A 63 23.41 25.70 -5.47
N ILE A 64 22.23 25.26 -5.02
CA ILE A 64 20.94 25.69 -5.60
C ILE A 64 20.68 27.17 -5.30
N LYS A 65 21.03 27.65 -4.10
CA LYS A 65 20.85 29.06 -3.72
C LYS A 65 21.60 30.01 -4.65
N SER A 66 22.86 29.70 -4.97
CA SER A 66 23.67 30.49 -5.90
C SER A 66 23.16 30.42 -7.33
N ALA A 67 22.69 29.25 -7.78
CA ALA A 67 22.15 29.07 -9.13
C ALA A 67 20.86 29.88 -9.34
N ILE A 68 19.98 29.89 -8.34
CA ILE A 68 18.75 30.70 -8.35
C ILE A 68 19.09 32.19 -8.40
N TRP A 69 20.00 32.66 -7.54
CA TRP A 69 20.37 34.08 -7.52
C TRP A 69 21.01 34.55 -8.84
N ALA A 70 21.83 33.71 -9.48
CA ALA A 70 22.39 34.03 -10.78
C ALA A 70 21.30 34.21 -11.85
N LYS A 71 20.28 33.34 -11.88
CA LYS A 71 19.14 33.47 -12.81
C LYS A 71 18.33 34.74 -12.56
N ILE A 72 17.93 35.01 -11.32
CA ILE A 72 17.17 36.23 -10.97
C ILE A 72 17.94 37.51 -11.33
N SER A 73 19.28 37.50 -11.18
CA SER A 73 20.10 38.66 -11.54
C SER A 73 20.20 38.86 -13.06
N ASN A 74 20.20 37.77 -13.84
CA ASN A 74 20.28 37.80 -15.29
C ASN A 74 18.92 38.12 -15.95
N ASP A 75 17.80 37.65 -15.39
CA ASP A 75 16.45 37.94 -15.89
C ASP A 75 16.10 39.44 -15.78
N ASN A 76 16.74 40.18 -14.87
CA ASN A 76 16.62 41.63 -14.79
C ASN A 76 17.39 42.39 -15.91
N GLN A 77 18.14 41.69 -16.77
CA GLN A 77 18.95 42.26 -17.86
C GLN A 77 18.43 41.93 -19.27
N GLU A 78 17.31 41.21 -19.40
CA GLU A 78 16.74 40.89 -20.70
C GLU A 78 15.52 41.77 -21.02
N GLN A 79 15.80 42.87 -21.74
CA GLN A 79 14.83 43.43 -22.69
C GLN A 79 14.39 42.34 -23.67
N PRO A 80 13.15 42.37 -24.20
CA PRO A 80 12.64 41.29 -25.04
C PRO A 80 13.36 41.31 -26.38
N VAL A 81 14.32 40.40 -26.57
CA VAL A 81 14.86 40.13 -27.91
C VAL A 81 13.90 39.16 -28.58
N ILE A 82 12.95 39.73 -29.31
CA ILE A 82 12.24 39.04 -30.38
C ILE A 82 13.32 38.49 -31.31
N LYS A 83 13.46 37.15 -31.38
CA LYS A 83 14.25 36.49 -32.41
C LYS A 83 13.50 36.63 -33.73
N GLU A 84 13.79 37.71 -34.45
CA GLU A 84 13.46 37.81 -35.86
C GLU A 84 14.47 37.00 -36.67
N GLU A 85 13.95 36.10 -37.50
CA GLU A 85 14.68 35.40 -38.54
C GLU A 85 15.26 36.43 -39.52
N GLN A 86 16.58 36.53 -39.63
CA GLN A 86 17.23 37.24 -40.72
C GLN A 86 18.14 36.30 -41.51
N LEU A 87 17.68 35.98 -42.72
CA LEU A 87 18.52 35.57 -43.84
C LEU A 87 19.54 36.68 -44.18
N THR A 88 20.81 36.31 -44.31
CA THR A 88 21.79 36.95 -45.22
C THR A 88 23.02 36.02 -45.30
N ALA A 89 23.18 35.28 -46.39
CA ALA A 89 23.96 35.64 -47.58
C ALA A 89 25.48 35.39 -47.44
N LEU A 90 25.91 34.30 -48.07
CA LEU A 90 27.17 34.08 -48.81
C LEU A 90 28.48 34.48 -48.12
N GLN A 91 29.17 33.48 -47.54
CA GLN A 91 30.62 33.53 -47.32
C GLN A 91 31.30 32.32 -48.01
N GLU A 92 31.94 32.67 -49.12
CA GLU A 92 33.11 32.14 -49.81
C GLU A 92 33.79 30.83 -49.32
N ALA A 93 34.08 29.96 -50.29
CA ALA A 93 34.68 28.64 -50.14
C ALA A 93 36.21 28.66 -50.16
N GLU A 94 36.85 27.83 -49.32
CA GLU A 94 38.24 27.38 -49.46
C GLU A 94 38.44 25.94 -48.91
N PRO A 95 39.48 25.18 -49.33
CA PRO A 95 39.34 23.81 -49.83
C PRO A 95 39.58 22.65 -48.82
N ILE A 96 38.80 21.58 -49.07
CA ILE A 96 38.92 20.14 -48.79
C ILE A 96 40.25 19.59 -48.23
N THR A 97 40.18 18.93 -47.06
CA THR A 97 40.80 17.61 -46.82
C THR A 97 39.92 16.78 -45.89
N ALA A 98 39.05 15.93 -46.43
CA ALA A 98 38.32 14.90 -45.68
C ALA A 98 39.03 13.54 -45.88
N PRO A 99 39.44 12.81 -44.82
CA PRO A 99 39.98 11.46 -44.99
C PRO A 99 38.88 10.46 -45.40
N LEU A 100 39.20 9.64 -46.41
CA LEU A 100 38.35 8.61 -47.03
C LEU A 100 38.33 7.26 -46.26
N TYR A 101 38.09 7.25 -44.96
CA TYR A 101 37.76 6.00 -44.26
C TYR A 101 36.73 6.25 -43.15
N PRO A 102 35.69 5.39 -43.01
CA PRO A 102 34.81 5.46 -41.87
C PRO A 102 35.58 5.01 -40.63
N THR A 103 35.88 5.93 -39.73
CA THR A 103 36.18 5.57 -38.35
C THR A 103 34.89 4.98 -37.76
N GLN A 104 34.89 3.66 -37.54
CA GLN A 104 33.87 2.98 -36.75
C GLN A 104 33.88 3.62 -35.35
N SER A 105 32.98 4.57 -35.11
CA SER A 105 32.62 4.95 -33.77
C SER A 105 31.95 3.73 -33.15
N ILE A 106 32.65 3.07 -32.22
CA ILE A 106 31.97 2.24 -31.23
C ILE A 106 31.12 3.22 -30.44
N ASP A 107 29.88 3.41 -30.86
CA ASP A 107 28.89 4.17 -30.12
C ASP A 107 28.78 3.53 -28.75
N ASN A 108 29.21 4.28 -27.74
CA ASN A 108 29.15 3.91 -26.35
C ASN A 108 27.68 3.87 -25.91
N ASN A 109 26.97 2.81 -26.28
CA ASN A 109 25.62 2.49 -25.81
C ASN A 109 25.62 2.05 -24.32
N ARG A 110 26.65 2.45 -23.56
CA ARG A 110 26.75 2.27 -22.11
C ARG A 110 25.82 3.22 -21.36
N ALA A 111 25.35 4.30 -21.98
CA ALA A 111 24.42 5.24 -21.35
C ALA A 111 23.01 4.62 -21.19
N THR A 112 22.49 3.97 -22.23
CA THR A 112 21.19 3.26 -22.17
C THR A 112 21.27 2.06 -21.22
N LEU A 113 22.36 1.28 -21.27
CA LEU A 113 22.60 0.16 -20.34
C LEU A 113 22.66 0.62 -18.87
N LYS A 114 23.25 1.78 -18.58
CA LYS A 114 23.29 2.36 -17.23
C LYS A 114 21.89 2.73 -16.74
N TRP A 115 21.03 3.28 -17.60
CA TRP A 115 19.63 3.56 -17.23
C TRP A 115 18.83 2.28 -16.98
N PHE A 116 19.02 1.24 -17.80
CA PHE A 116 18.40 -0.07 -17.55
C PHE A 116 18.91 -0.71 -16.26
N ALA A 117 20.19 -0.60 -15.93
CA ALA A 117 20.76 -1.11 -14.69
C ALA A 117 20.18 -0.38 -13.44
N ILE A 118 20.00 0.95 -13.53
CA ILE A 118 19.36 1.73 -12.47
C ILE A 118 17.90 1.31 -12.30
N ALA A 119 17.12 1.23 -13.39
CA ALA A 119 15.73 0.80 -13.36
C ALA A 119 15.58 -0.63 -12.79
N ALA A 120 16.44 -1.56 -13.20
CA ALA A 120 16.45 -2.93 -12.70
C ALA A 120 16.77 -2.99 -11.20
N SER A 121 17.67 -2.15 -10.70
CA SER A 121 18.00 -2.09 -9.26
C SER A 121 16.81 -1.60 -8.42
N ILE A 122 16.07 -0.59 -8.90
CA ILE A 122 14.88 -0.07 -8.22
C ILE A 122 13.78 -1.13 -8.22
N LEU A 123 13.54 -1.79 -9.36
CA LEU A 123 12.58 -2.90 -9.45
C LEU A 123 12.96 -4.07 -8.54
N LEU A 124 14.25 -4.40 -8.42
CA LEU A 124 14.72 -5.47 -7.54
C LEU A 124 14.44 -5.14 -6.06
N VAL A 125 14.73 -3.91 -5.62
CA VAL A 125 14.45 -3.47 -4.25
C VAL A 125 12.95 -3.46 -3.99
N ALA A 126 12.14 -2.96 -4.92
CA ALA A 126 10.68 -2.96 -4.81
C ALA A 126 10.12 -4.40 -4.74
N SER A 127 10.63 -5.31 -5.56
CA SER A 127 10.22 -6.72 -5.57
C SER A 127 10.56 -7.43 -4.26
N ILE A 128 11.78 -7.25 -3.74
CA ILE A 128 12.19 -7.80 -2.45
C ILE A 128 11.33 -7.23 -1.32
N GLY A 129 11.10 -5.91 -1.31
CA GLY A 129 10.23 -5.26 -0.32
C GLY A 129 8.81 -5.80 -0.35
N LEU A 130 8.22 -5.95 -1.54
CA LEU A 130 6.88 -6.51 -1.71
C LEU A 130 6.83 -7.98 -1.28
N ASN A 131 7.85 -8.77 -1.60
CA ASN A 131 7.95 -10.17 -1.19
C ASN A 131 8.01 -10.31 0.35
N LEU A 132 8.84 -9.49 1.01
CA LEU A 132 8.92 -9.47 2.47
C LEU A 132 7.60 -9.03 3.11
N TYR A 133 6.95 -8.00 2.56
CA TYR A 133 5.65 -7.52 3.03
C TYR A 133 4.56 -8.60 2.90
N LEU A 134 4.44 -9.21 1.72
CA LEU A 134 3.48 -10.30 1.47
C LEU A 134 3.77 -11.52 2.36
N ASN A 135 5.04 -11.86 2.57
CA ASN A 135 5.44 -12.96 3.44
C ASN A 135 5.10 -12.67 4.91
N SER A 136 5.29 -11.43 5.38
CA SER A 136 4.90 -11.02 6.73
C SER A 136 3.38 -11.11 6.94
N ASN A 137 2.58 -10.76 5.92
CA ASN A 137 1.12 -10.85 6.00
C ASN A 137 0.61 -12.30 6.11
N GLN A 138 1.33 -13.28 5.54
CA GLN A 138 0.95 -14.69 5.66
C GLN A 138 0.98 -15.22 7.09
N ASN A 139 1.84 -14.70 7.95
CA ASN A 139 1.96 -15.18 9.33
C ASN A 139 0.70 -14.85 10.15
N ASN A 140 0.13 -13.65 9.96
CA ASN A 140 -1.11 -13.25 10.62
C ASN A 140 -2.31 -14.06 10.13
N VAL A 141 -2.39 -14.31 8.82
CA VAL A 141 -3.47 -15.12 8.22
C VAL A 141 -3.37 -16.59 8.68
N LYS A 142 -2.16 -17.16 8.72
CA LYS A 142 -1.93 -18.52 9.25
C LYS A 142 -2.29 -18.64 10.72
N ALA A 143 -1.96 -17.63 11.53
CA ALA A 143 -2.32 -17.60 12.95
C ALA A 143 -3.85 -17.58 13.18
N GLN A 144 -4.58 -16.77 12.41
CA GLN A 144 -6.05 -16.75 12.48
C GLN A 144 -6.65 -18.08 12.03
N LEU A 145 -6.16 -18.67 10.93
CA LEU A 145 -6.63 -19.98 10.45
C LEU A 145 -6.35 -21.10 11.45
N ALA A 146 -5.21 -21.08 12.15
CA ALA A 146 -4.89 -22.05 13.18
C ALA A 146 -5.87 -21.98 14.36
N VAL A 147 -6.25 -20.78 14.80
CA VAL A 147 -7.26 -20.60 15.87
C VAL A 147 -8.64 -21.10 15.42
N LEU A 148 -9.06 -20.78 14.19
CA LEU A 148 -10.34 -21.24 13.66
C LEU A 148 -10.38 -22.77 13.50
N THR A 149 -9.29 -23.37 13.03
CA THR A 149 -9.19 -24.82 12.81
C THR A 149 -9.16 -25.59 14.14
N GLU A 150 -8.49 -25.04 15.16
CA GLU A 150 -8.46 -25.63 16.50
C GLU A 150 -9.86 -25.61 17.14
N SER A 151 -10.57 -24.49 17.03
CA SER A 151 -11.97 -24.39 17.46
C SER A 151 -12.84 -25.45 16.78
N GLN A 152 -12.71 -25.61 15.46
CA GLN A 152 -13.47 -26.59 14.71
C GLN A 152 -13.14 -28.04 15.10
N LYS A 153 -11.86 -28.35 15.32
CA LYS A 153 -11.41 -29.69 15.73
C LYS A 153 -11.96 -30.08 17.09
N SER A 154 -12.02 -29.13 18.04
CA SER A 154 -12.62 -29.38 19.35
C SER A 154 -14.12 -29.69 19.26
N THR A 155 -14.85 -29.00 18.37
CA THR A 155 -16.28 -29.25 18.14
C THR A 155 -16.52 -30.58 17.42
N ASP A 156 -15.67 -30.94 16.47
CA ASP A 156 -15.75 -32.23 15.78
C ASP A 156 -15.46 -33.40 16.74
N LEU A 157 -14.45 -33.27 17.61
CA LEU A 157 -14.18 -34.26 18.64
C LEU A 157 -15.34 -34.38 19.64
N ALA A 158 -15.94 -33.27 20.06
CA ALA A 158 -17.11 -33.28 20.93
C ALA A 158 -18.31 -33.95 20.24
N TYR A 159 -18.54 -33.67 18.96
CA TYR A 159 -19.61 -34.27 18.17
C TYR A 159 -19.40 -35.78 17.98
N GLN A 160 -18.17 -36.21 17.67
CA GLN A 160 -17.83 -37.63 17.55
C GLN A 160 -18.03 -38.37 18.87
N ASN A 161 -17.63 -37.76 20.00
CA ASN A 161 -17.89 -38.32 21.33
C ASN A 161 -19.38 -38.39 21.66
N LEU A 162 -20.16 -37.37 21.28
CA LEU A 162 -21.60 -37.38 21.48
C LEU A 162 -22.26 -38.47 20.63
N LYS A 163 -21.84 -38.59 19.36
CA LYS A 163 -22.32 -39.59 18.42
C LYS A 163 -22.00 -41.01 18.89
N SER A 164 -20.77 -41.27 19.34
CA SER A 164 -20.38 -42.58 19.86
C SER A 164 -21.18 -42.95 21.11
N LYS A 165 -21.37 -42.01 22.05
CA LYS A 165 -22.24 -42.21 23.22
C LYS A 165 -23.70 -42.46 22.85
N TRP A 166 -24.20 -41.76 21.83
CA TRP A 166 -25.57 -41.94 21.34
C TRP A 166 -25.76 -43.29 20.65
N ASP A 167 -24.78 -43.74 19.87
CA ASP A 167 -24.79 -45.05 19.23
C ASP A 167 -24.68 -46.17 20.26
N MET A 168 -23.88 -46.01 21.32
CA MET A 168 -23.83 -46.95 22.45
C MET A 168 -25.18 -47.03 23.20
N ALA A 169 -25.83 -45.89 23.44
CA ALA A 169 -27.09 -45.84 24.17
C ALA A 169 -28.27 -46.42 23.37
N ASN A 170 -28.25 -46.28 22.04
CA ASN A 170 -29.30 -46.78 21.16
C ASN A 170 -29.03 -48.16 20.55
N ASN A 171 -27.87 -48.78 20.83
CA ASN A 171 -27.57 -50.12 20.35
C ASN A 171 -28.37 -51.15 21.17
N PRO A 172 -29.34 -51.87 20.57
CA PRO A 172 -30.15 -52.87 21.28
C PRO A 172 -29.35 -54.11 21.72
N ALA A 173 -28.11 -54.28 21.26
CA ALA A 173 -27.20 -55.34 21.69
C ALA A 173 -26.33 -54.97 22.92
N MET A 174 -26.46 -53.74 23.44
CA MET A 174 -25.70 -53.23 24.58
C MET A 174 -26.39 -53.57 25.90
N LYS A 175 -25.69 -54.26 26.81
CA LYS A 175 -26.16 -54.61 28.14
C LYS A 175 -25.41 -53.80 29.20
N THR A 176 -26.14 -53.20 30.13
CA THR A 176 -25.58 -52.45 31.25
C THR A 176 -25.45 -53.32 32.49
N ILE A 177 -24.31 -53.25 33.17
CA ILE A 177 -24.04 -53.96 34.42
C ILE A 177 -23.56 -52.94 35.47
N PRO A 178 -24.31 -52.72 36.56
CA PRO A 178 -23.87 -51.86 37.65
C PRO A 178 -22.81 -52.58 38.48
N LEU A 179 -21.63 -51.96 38.60
CA LEU A 179 -20.59 -52.39 39.54
C LEU A 179 -20.74 -51.60 40.84
N LEU A 180 -21.01 -52.33 41.91
CA LEU A 180 -21.09 -51.78 43.26
C LEU A 180 -19.69 -51.51 43.82
N GLY A 181 -19.57 -50.49 44.66
CA GLY A 181 -18.32 -50.12 45.30
C GLY A 181 -17.79 -51.21 46.23
N VAL A 182 -16.47 -51.23 46.41
CA VAL A 182 -15.77 -52.15 47.33
C VAL A 182 -15.83 -51.61 48.77
N GLU A 183 -15.64 -52.47 49.78
CA GLU A 183 -15.82 -52.12 51.21
C GLU A 183 -15.08 -50.85 51.69
N LYS A 184 -13.93 -50.53 51.08
CA LYS A 184 -13.15 -49.34 51.42
C LYS A 184 -13.72 -48.03 50.84
N HIS A 185 -14.53 -48.13 49.77
CA HIS A 185 -15.16 -47.01 49.07
C HIS A 185 -16.56 -47.41 48.58
N PRO A 186 -17.53 -47.55 49.51
CA PRO A 186 -18.88 -48.02 49.20
C PRO A 186 -19.69 -47.02 48.34
N ASP A 187 -19.22 -45.79 48.23
CA ASP A 187 -19.79 -44.70 47.46
C ASP A 187 -19.36 -44.69 45.98
N MET A 188 -18.26 -45.35 45.62
CA MET A 188 -17.80 -45.44 44.23
C MET A 188 -18.55 -46.53 43.44
N LYS A 189 -19.49 -46.11 42.59
CA LYS A 189 -20.26 -46.99 41.69
C LYS A 189 -19.84 -46.73 40.25
N ALA A 190 -19.74 -47.76 39.44
CA ALA A 190 -19.44 -47.65 38.01
C ALA A 190 -20.49 -48.39 37.18
N MET A 191 -20.73 -47.91 35.96
CA MET A 191 -21.62 -48.58 35.00
C MET A 191 -20.77 -49.15 33.87
N VAL A 192 -20.88 -50.45 33.63
CA VAL A 192 -20.18 -51.12 32.54
C VAL A 192 -21.16 -51.39 31.42
N TYR A 193 -20.78 -51.03 30.20
CA TYR A 193 -21.52 -51.29 28.97
C TYR A 193 -20.81 -52.40 28.20
N MET A 194 -21.49 -53.53 28.01
CA MET A 194 -20.97 -54.68 27.25
C MET A 194 -21.78 -54.92 25.99
N GLU A 195 -21.10 -55.11 24.87
CA GLU A 195 -21.73 -55.49 23.59
C GLU A 195 -21.72 -57.02 23.41
N ASN A 196 -22.89 -57.65 23.31
CA ASN A 196 -23.01 -59.13 23.26
C ASN A 196 -22.50 -59.78 21.96
N SER A 197 -22.33 -59.01 20.88
CA SER A 197 -21.86 -59.50 19.59
C SER A 197 -20.35 -59.43 19.40
N SER A 198 -19.68 -58.48 20.06
CA SER A 198 -18.26 -58.16 19.85
C SER A 198 -17.36 -58.41 21.07
N ASN A 199 -17.95 -58.69 22.25
CA ASN A 199 -17.25 -58.74 23.55
C ASN A 199 -16.48 -57.45 23.90
N ALA A 200 -16.76 -56.32 23.24
CA ALA A 200 -16.18 -55.04 23.59
C ALA A 200 -16.79 -54.53 24.92
N VAL A 201 -15.92 -54.06 25.81
CA VAL A 201 -16.28 -53.58 27.15
C VAL A 201 -15.91 -52.11 27.26
N TYR A 202 -16.90 -51.29 27.62
CA TYR A 202 -16.74 -49.85 27.82
C TYR A 202 -17.07 -49.48 29.27
N LEU A 203 -16.21 -48.67 29.87
CA LEU A 203 -16.35 -48.13 31.23
C LEU A 203 -16.64 -46.64 31.14
N THR A 204 -17.63 -46.18 31.90
CA THR A 204 -17.99 -44.75 32.02
C THR A 204 -17.93 -44.29 33.46
#